data_AF-A0A653QH74-F1
#
_entry.id   AF-A0A653QH74-F1
#
_cell.length_a   1.000
_cell.length_b   1.000
_cell.length_c   1.000
_cell.angle_alpha   90.00
_cell.angle_beta   90.00
_cell.angle_gamma   90.00
#
_symmetry.space_group_name_H-M   'P 1'
#
loop_
_entity.id
_entity.type
_entity.pdbx_description
1 polymer ?
#
loop_
_entity_poly.entity_id
_entity_poly.type
_entity_poly.pdbx_seq_one_letter_code
_entity_poly.pdbx_strand_id
1 'polypeptide(L)'
;MLAMKLFLSAVAFCAATAILFGDPSHALALATIWSDRLGLPYWRMIALLCMAASALIFATPLRTRISPVLRLPVFTILAVLLPTAIVGVYADSVRHRSVLAFGAEEVEEHSFFASIREAPAEFQFFLHTVALKNCVPYAWSYRTLSFYELRPNVAVNVLQQRSITKCGITRTERR
;
A
#
# COMPACT_ATOMS: atom_id res chain seq x y z
N MET A 1 8.98 15.29 -31.93
CA MET A 1 9.74 14.81 -30.75
C MET A 1 8.97 14.88 -29.43
N LEU A 2 8.24 15.97 -29.12
CA LEU A 2 7.48 16.08 -27.86
C LEU A 2 6.40 14.98 -27.72
N ALA A 3 5.61 14.76 -28.76
CA ALA A 3 4.57 13.72 -28.77
C ALA A 3 5.11 12.32 -28.41
N MET A 4 6.27 11.95 -28.95
CA MET A 4 6.94 10.69 -28.62
C MET A 4 7.36 10.60 -27.15
N LYS A 5 7.88 11.69 -26.56
CA LYS A 5 8.23 11.72 -25.13
C LYS A 5 7.00 11.56 -24.25
N LEU A 6 5.91 12.25 -24.59
CA LEU A 6 4.64 12.15 -23.87
C LEU A 6 4.07 10.73 -23.96
N PHE A 7 4.07 10.14 -25.16
CA PHE A 7 3.63 8.76 -25.38
C PHE A 7 4.44 7.76 -24.54
N LEU A 8 5.78 7.81 -24.62
CA LEU A 8 6.64 6.93 -23.83
C LEU A 8 6.44 7.12 -22.31
N SER A 9 6.14 8.35 -21.88
CA SER A 9 5.89 8.64 -20.46
C SER A 9 4.54 8.12 -20.00
N ALA A 10 3.51 8.19 -20.83
CA ALA A 10 2.22 7.57 -20.56
C ALA A 10 2.34 6.05 -20.47
N VAL A 11 3.07 5.42 -21.40
CA VAL A 11 3.36 3.98 -21.35
C VAL A 11 4.13 3.62 -20.08
N ALA A 12 5.15 4.41 -19.73
CA ALA A 12 5.95 4.19 -18.53
C ALA A 12 5.12 4.34 -17.24
N PHE A 13 4.21 5.33 -17.20
CA PHE A 13 3.25 5.48 -16.10
C PHE A 13 2.39 4.24 -15.97
N CYS A 14 1.65 3.87 -17.02
CA CYS A 14 0.74 2.74 -17.01
C CYS A 14 1.44 1.44 -16.61
N ALA A 15 2.62 1.18 -17.15
CA ALA A 15 3.41 -0.01 -16.81
C ALA A 15 3.84 0.00 -15.33
N ALA A 16 4.43 1.10 -14.85
CA ALA A 16 4.88 1.20 -13.46
C ALA A 16 3.73 1.06 -12.47
N THR A 17 2.60 1.72 -12.73
CA THR A 17 1.44 1.66 -11.84
C THR A 17 0.73 0.31 -11.90
N ALA A 18 0.63 -0.33 -13.07
CA ALA A 18 0.07 -1.68 -13.16
C ALA A 18 0.92 -2.71 -12.39
N ILE A 19 2.25 -2.59 -12.47
CA ILE A 19 3.17 -3.47 -11.72
C ILE A 19 3.01 -3.28 -10.21
N LEU A 20 2.92 -2.04 -9.74
CA LEU A 20 2.93 -1.71 -8.31
C LEU A 20 1.54 -1.80 -7.65
N PHE A 21 0.48 -1.42 -8.35
CA PHE A 21 -0.87 -1.27 -7.80
C PHE A 21 -1.89 -2.25 -8.42
N GLY A 22 -1.47 -3.09 -9.38
CA GLY A 22 -2.38 -3.95 -10.16
C GLY A 22 -3.15 -3.19 -11.24
N ASP A 23 -3.61 -1.97 -10.93
CA ASP A 23 -4.37 -1.10 -11.82
C ASP A 23 -3.83 0.36 -11.77
N PRO A 24 -3.57 1.00 -12.93
CA PRO A 24 -3.17 2.41 -12.99
C PRO A 24 -4.11 3.41 -12.31
N SER A 25 -5.41 3.14 -12.31
CA SER A 25 -6.43 4.00 -11.69
C SER A 25 -6.30 4.04 -10.17
N HIS A 26 -5.82 2.97 -9.52
CA HIS A 26 -5.62 2.94 -8.08
C HIS A 26 -4.53 3.90 -7.61
N ALA A 27 -3.44 4.02 -8.38
CA ALA A 27 -2.37 4.98 -8.09
C ALA A 27 -2.90 6.42 -8.13
N LEU A 28 -3.73 6.74 -9.13
CA LEU A 28 -4.37 8.05 -9.26
C LEU A 28 -5.39 8.29 -8.15
N ALA A 29 -6.22 7.30 -7.85
CA ALA A 29 -7.24 7.40 -6.80
C ALA A 29 -6.59 7.62 -5.43
N LEU A 30 -5.53 6.89 -5.07
CA LEU A 30 -4.78 7.10 -3.82
C LEU A 30 -4.19 8.51 -3.73
N ALA A 31 -3.63 9.03 -4.84
CA ALA A 31 -3.04 10.35 -4.87
C ALA A 31 -4.07 11.50 -4.78
N THR A 32 -5.33 11.25 -5.13
CA THR A 32 -6.36 12.29 -5.28
C THR A 32 -7.56 12.06 -4.35
N ILE A 33 -8.43 11.12 -4.69
CA ILE A 33 -9.75 10.89 -4.09
C ILE A 33 -9.66 10.15 -2.75
N TRP A 34 -8.74 9.19 -2.63
CA TRP A 34 -8.56 8.33 -1.45
C TRP A 34 -7.39 8.75 -0.57
N SER A 35 -6.99 10.01 -0.70
CA SER A 35 -5.84 10.55 0.01
C SER A 35 -6.05 10.59 1.54
N ASP A 36 -7.27 10.44 2.03
CA ASP A 36 -7.63 10.31 3.46
C ASP A 36 -7.62 8.85 3.97
N ARG A 37 -7.46 7.86 3.08
CA ARG A 37 -7.47 6.43 3.45
C ARG A 37 -6.16 5.94 4.07
N LEU A 38 -5.10 6.74 3.97
CA LEU A 38 -3.80 6.47 4.59
C LEU A 38 -3.56 7.47 5.73
N GLY A 39 -3.65 6.98 6.96
CA GLY A 39 -3.51 7.78 8.19
C GLY A 39 -2.06 8.13 8.55
N LEU A 40 -1.09 7.79 7.70
CA LEU A 40 0.33 8.02 7.97
C LEU A 40 0.65 9.51 8.09
N PRO A 41 1.28 9.97 9.20
CA PRO A 41 1.71 11.35 9.31
C PRO A 41 2.63 11.74 8.15
N TYR A 42 2.40 12.92 7.56
CA TYR A 42 3.29 13.53 6.57
C TYR A 42 3.53 12.73 5.28
N TRP A 43 2.80 11.64 5.01
CA TRP A 43 3.05 10.78 3.84
C TRP A 43 2.99 11.56 2.52
N ARG A 44 2.09 12.55 2.42
CA ARG A 44 1.96 13.42 1.24
C ARG A 44 3.20 14.28 1.03
N MET A 45 3.77 14.84 2.10
CA MET A 45 5.00 15.62 2.00
C MET A 45 6.17 14.74 1.61
N ILE A 46 6.26 13.53 2.16
CA ILE A 46 7.26 12.54 1.76
C ILE A 46 7.12 12.23 0.27
N ALA A 47 5.91 11.96 -0.21
CA ALA A 47 5.65 11.69 -1.62
C ALA A 47 6.04 12.87 -2.52
N LEU A 48 5.71 14.10 -2.14
CA LEU A 48 6.10 15.32 -2.86
C LEU A 48 7.62 15.50 -2.90
N LEU A 49 8.32 15.25 -1.79
CA LEU A 49 9.78 15.29 -1.76
C LEU A 49 10.40 14.22 -2.66
N CYS A 50 9.84 13.01 -2.69
CA CYS A 50 10.25 11.96 -3.62
C CYS A 50 10.02 12.37 -5.08
N MET A 51 8.89 13.00 -5.40
CA MET A 51 8.64 13.54 -6.74
C MET A 51 9.65 14.64 -7.11
N ALA A 52 9.96 15.54 -6.18
CA ALA A 52 10.97 16.58 -6.37
C ALA A 52 12.37 15.97 -6.58
N ALA A 53 12.71 14.92 -5.81
CA ALA A 53 13.96 14.18 -5.99
C ALA A 53 14.03 13.48 -7.35
N SER A 54 12.92 12.92 -7.85
CA SER A 54 12.84 12.35 -9.20
C SER A 54 13.15 13.38 -10.29
N ALA A 55 12.82 14.66 -10.07
CA ALA A 55 13.11 15.74 -11.01
C ALA A 55 14.61 16.04 -11.15
N LEU A 56 15.47 15.53 -10.25
CA LEU A 56 16.94 15.63 -10.38
C LEU A 56 17.45 14.99 -11.67
N ILE A 57 16.66 14.12 -12.32
CA ILE A 57 16.97 13.58 -13.65
C ILE A 57 17.16 14.66 -14.73
N PHE A 58 16.60 15.85 -14.52
CA PHE A 58 16.74 17.01 -15.39
C PHE A 58 17.92 17.92 -15.02
N ALA A 59 18.56 17.69 -13.87
CA ALA A 59 19.74 18.43 -13.41
C ALA A 59 21.05 17.77 -13.87
N THR A 60 22.13 18.53 -13.95
CA THR A 60 23.48 18.01 -14.17
C THR A 60 24.01 17.32 -12.89
N PRO A 61 24.70 16.18 -12.99
CA PRO A 61 25.21 15.54 -14.21
C PRO A 61 24.24 14.53 -14.87
N LEU A 62 23.08 14.22 -14.27
CA LEU A 62 22.18 13.19 -14.77
C LEU A 62 21.60 13.53 -16.16
N ARG A 63 21.31 14.81 -16.39
CA ARG A 63 20.83 15.32 -17.68
C ARG A 63 21.75 14.95 -18.83
N THR A 64 23.08 14.96 -18.64
CA THR A 64 24.04 14.65 -19.72
C THR A 64 24.23 13.15 -19.93
N ARG A 65 23.93 12.32 -18.93
CA ARG A 65 24.03 10.85 -19.01
C ARG A 65 22.81 10.19 -19.64
N ILE A 66 21.64 10.82 -19.56
CA ILE A 66 20.38 10.23 -20.03
C ILE A 66 19.94 10.90 -21.34
N SER A 67 19.61 10.05 -22.33
CA SER A 67 19.10 10.49 -23.63
C SER A 67 17.91 11.44 -23.47
N PRO A 68 17.87 12.57 -24.22
CA PRO A 68 16.76 13.53 -24.15
C PRO A 68 15.36 12.96 -24.37
N VAL A 69 15.26 11.81 -25.04
CA VAL A 69 14.00 11.09 -25.29
C VAL A 69 13.54 10.32 -24.05
N LEU A 70 14.47 9.75 -23.29
CA LEU A 70 14.18 8.89 -22.13
C LEU A 70 14.01 9.64 -20.82
N ARG A 71 14.41 10.91 -20.73
CA ARG A 71 14.35 11.68 -19.47
C ARG A 71 12.94 11.75 -18.87
N LEU A 72 11.93 11.99 -19.70
CA LEU A 72 10.55 12.11 -19.22
C LEU A 72 9.98 10.75 -18.78
N PRO A 73 10.14 9.64 -19.54
CA PRO A 73 9.79 8.31 -19.05
C PRO A 73 10.50 7.92 -17.75
N VAL A 74 11.81 8.17 -17.64
CA VAL A 74 12.58 7.86 -16.43
C VAL A 74 12.08 8.69 -15.24
N PHE A 75 11.83 9.98 -15.44
CA PHE A 75 11.19 10.83 -14.44
C PHE A 75 9.87 10.22 -13.96
N THR A 76 8.99 9.83 -14.88
CA THR A 76 7.69 9.24 -14.56
C THR A 76 7.83 7.97 -13.73
N ILE A 77 8.72 7.05 -14.11
CA ILE A 77 8.95 5.80 -13.35
C ILE A 77 9.42 6.13 -11.94
N LEU A 78 10.41 7.02 -11.78
CA LEU A 78 10.93 7.41 -10.48
C LEU A 78 9.88 8.13 -9.63
N ALA A 79 9.07 9.00 -10.26
CA ALA A 79 8.00 9.76 -9.61
C ALA A 79 6.85 8.86 -9.10
N VAL A 80 6.72 7.63 -9.62
CA VAL A 80 5.79 6.63 -9.06
C VAL A 80 6.53 5.73 -8.05
N LEU A 81 7.71 5.23 -8.41
CA LEU A 81 8.43 4.22 -7.64
C LEU A 81 8.94 4.76 -6.30
N LEU A 82 9.60 5.92 -6.28
CA LEU A 82 10.21 6.47 -5.06
C LEU A 82 9.19 6.79 -3.97
N PRO A 83 8.09 7.53 -4.25
CA PRO A 83 7.04 7.74 -3.25
C PRO A 83 6.45 6.42 -2.74
N THR A 84 6.11 5.50 -3.66
CA THR A 84 5.46 4.23 -3.30
C THR A 84 6.37 3.38 -2.41
N ALA A 85 7.66 3.29 -2.76
CA ALA A 85 8.63 2.53 -1.98
C ALA A 85 8.82 3.12 -0.58
N ILE A 86 9.08 4.43 -0.48
CA ILE A 86 9.40 5.08 0.79
C ILE A 86 8.16 5.14 1.70
N VAL A 87 7.00 5.52 1.17
CA VAL A 87 5.75 5.52 1.94
C VAL A 87 5.36 4.10 2.34
N GLY A 88 5.55 3.11 1.47
CA GLY A 88 5.27 1.70 1.78
C GLY A 88 6.13 1.15 2.92
N VAL A 89 7.44 1.41 2.88
CA VAL A 89 8.36 1.03 3.97
C VAL A 89 7.99 1.75 5.27
N TYR A 90 7.61 3.03 5.20
CA TYR A 90 7.16 3.77 6.37
C TYR A 90 5.85 3.18 6.96
N ALA A 91 4.91 2.82 6.09
CA ALA A 91 3.66 2.16 6.46
C ALA A 91 3.92 0.84 7.21
N ASP A 92 4.76 -0.01 6.63
CA ASP A 92 5.12 -1.30 7.22
C ASP A 92 5.85 -1.13 8.55
N SER A 93 6.74 -0.14 8.68
CA SER A 93 7.42 0.15 9.96
C SER A 93 6.45 0.59 11.07
N VAL A 94 5.46 1.43 10.74
CA VAL A 94 4.43 1.85 11.71
C VAL A 94 3.55 0.67 12.12
N ARG A 95 3.11 -0.13 11.15
CA ARG A 95 2.31 -1.33 11.38
C ARG A 95 3.06 -2.34 12.25
N HIS A 96 4.30 -2.66 11.90
CA HIS A 96 5.12 -3.63 12.64
C HIS A 96 5.36 -3.20 14.09
N ARG A 97 5.66 -1.91 14.33
CA ARG A 97 5.75 -1.39 15.72
C ARG A 97 4.43 -1.54 16.48
N SER A 98 3.31 -1.35 15.80
CA SER A 98 1.98 -1.51 16.40
C SER A 98 1.66 -2.97 16.69
N VAL A 99 2.08 -3.91 15.83
CA VAL A 99 2.00 -5.36 16.09
C VAL A 99 2.75 -5.73 17.37
N LEU A 100 4.01 -5.30 17.48
CA LEU A 100 4.85 -5.58 18.65
C LEU A 100 4.24 -5.00 19.93
N ALA A 101 3.73 -3.76 19.88
CA ALA A 101 3.08 -3.12 21.02
C ALA A 101 1.72 -3.74 21.36
N PHE A 102 1.02 -4.33 20.38
CA PHE A 102 -0.29 -4.92 20.59
C PHE A 102 -0.22 -6.19 21.43
N GLY A 103 0.88 -6.95 21.35
CA GLY A 103 1.11 -8.13 22.19
C GLY A 103 0.06 -9.21 21.97
N ALA A 104 -0.27 -9.50 20.71
CA ALA A 104 -1.14 -10.60 20.33
C ALA A 104 -0.43 -11.96 20.45
N GLU A 105 -1.19 -13.03 20.68
CA GLU A 105 -0.64 -14.39 20.77
C GLU A 105 -0.28 -14.95 19.39
N GLU A 106 -1.06 -14.58 18.37
CA GLU A 106 -0.86 -15.00 16.99
C GLU A 106 -1.04 -13.79 16.08
N VAL A 107 -0.15 -13.62 15.11
CA VAL A 107 -0.20 -12.52 14.14
C VAL A 107 0.15 -13.05 12.76
N GLU A 108 -0.63 -12.66 11.77
CA GLU A 108 -0.33 -12.84 10.35
C GLU A 108 -0.14 -11.46 9.72
N GLU A 109 1.05 -11.23 9.17
CA GLU A 109 1.45 -9.96 8.57
C GLU A 109 1.65 -10.10 7.06
N HIS A 110 1.01 -9.24 6.28
CA HIS A 110 1.35 -9.01 4.88
C HIS A 110 2.00 -7.64 4.70
N SER A 111 2.87 -7.51 3.69
CA SER A 111 3.51 -6.24 3.38
C SER A 111 2.50 -5.23 2.84
N PHE A 112 2.81 -3.95 2.99
CA PHE A 112 2.05 -2.87 2.37
C PHE A 112 2.01 -3.01 0.85
N PHE A 113 3.07 -3.53 0.22
CA PHE A 113 3.10 -3.72 -1.23
C PHE A 113 2.14 -4.80 -1.74
N ALA A 114 1.98 -5.89 -0.99
CA ALA A 114 0.92 -6.87 -1.27
C ALA A 114 -0.47 -6.20 -1.11
N SER A 115 -0.60 -5.38 -0.07
CA SER A 115 -1.84 -4.68 0.29
C SER A 115 -2.35 -3.74 -0.81
N ILE A 116 -1.46 -2.95 -1.43
CA ILE A 116 -1.85 -2.01 -2.49
C ILE A 116 -2.15 -2.69 -3.83
N ARG A 117 -1.68 -3.92 -4.04
CA ARG A 117 -1.92 -4.70 -5.27
C ARG A 117 -3.22 -5.48 -5.22
N GLU A 118 -3.60 -5.96 -4.03
CA GLU A 118 -4.84 -6.72 -3.79
C GLU A 118 -6.06 -5.82 -3.51
N ALA A 119 -5.87 -4.50 -3.37
CA ALA A 119 -6.96 -3.55 -3.24
C ALA A 119 -7.63 -3.33 -4.62
N PRO A 120 -8.82 -3.92 -4.88
CA PRO A 120 -10.07 -3.15 -4.87
C PRO A 120 -11.11 -3.68 -3.87
N ALA A 121 -12.18 -2.90 -3.66
CA ALA A 121 -13.21 -3.10 -2.62
C ALA A 121 -14.00 -4.42 -2.68
N GLU A 122 -13.86 -5.19 -3.76
CA GLU A 122 -14.57 -6.45 -4.01
C GLU A 122 -13.88 -7.64 -3.30
N PHE A 123 -12.64 -7.46 -2.84
CA PHE A 123 -11.85 -8.45 -2.11
C PHE A 123 -11.51 -8.01 -0.67
N GLN A 124 -12.52 -7.54 0.09
CA GLN A 124 -12.38 -7.24 1.54
C GLN A 124 -11.94 -8.44 2.41
N PHE A 125 -11.67 -9.61 1.80
CA PHE A 125 -11.12 -10.78 2.45
C PHE A 125 -9.60 -10.73 2.62
N PHE A 126 -8.89 -9.80 1.95
CA PHE A 126 -7.45 -9.63 2.14
C PHE A 126 -7.17 -8.68 3.30
N LEU A 127 -7.12 -9.20 4.52
CA LEU A 127 -6.72 -8.42 5.68
C LEU A 127 -5.20 -8.32 5.74
N HIS A 128 -4.70 -7.09 5.64
CA HIS A 128 -3.25 -6.80 5.58
C HIS A 128 -2.47 -7.27 6.81
N THR A 129 -3.12 -7.25 7.96
CA THR A 129 -2.59 -7.87 9.17
C THR A 129 -3.76 -8.28 10.03
N VAL A 130 -3.72 -9.53 10.48
CA VAL A 130 -4.69 -10.08 11.42
C VAL A 130 -3.93 -10.48 12.67
N ALA A 131 -4.51 -10.18 13.82
CA ALA A 131 -3.94 -10.49 15.11
C ALA A 131 -5.00 -11.15 16.00
N LEU A 132 -4.60 -12.15 16.78
CA LEU A 132 -5.44 -12.81 17.77
C LEU A 132 -4.92 -12.44 19.15
N LYS A 133 -5.78 -11.84 19.98
CA LYS A 133 -5.45 -11.47 21.35
C LYS A 133 -6.57 -11.90 22.30
N ASN A 134 -6.24 -12.71 23.30
CA ASN A 134 -7.19 -13.34 24.22
C ASN A 134 -8.37 -14.01 23.49
N CYS A 135 -8.08 -14.72 22.40
CA CYS A 135 -9.09 -15.33 21.51
C CYS A 135 -10.08 -14.36 20.84
N VAL A 136 -9.81 -13.06 20.87
CA VAL A 136 -10.55 -12.04 20.11
C VAL A 136 -9.74 -11.69 18.85
N PRO A 137 -10.34 -11.80 17.65
CA PRO A 137 -9.65 -11.50 16.41
C PRO A 137 -9.70 -10.00 16.09
N TYR A 138 -8.57 -9.47 15.64
CA TYR A 138 -8.37 -8.07 15.28
C TYR A 138 -7.76 -7.94 13.89
N ALA A 139 -8.05 -6.83 13.23
CA ALA A 139 -7.44 -6.46 11.95
C ALA A 139 -6.78 -5.08 12.03
N TRP A 140 -5.74 -4.89 11.23
CA TRP A 140 -5.07 -3.60 11.11
C TRP A 140 -5.77 -2.67 10.13
N SER A 141 -5.93 -1.40 10.53
CA SER A 141 -6.43 -0.32 9.67
C SER A 141 -5.31 0.66 9.34
N TYR A 142 -4.93 0.77 8.06
CA TYR A 142 -4.01 1.81 7.59
C TYR A 142 -4.59 3.23 7.66
N ARG A 143 -5.92 3.35 7.82
CA ARG A 143 -6.60 4.65 7.94
C ARG A 143 -6.44 5.23 9.34
N THR A 144 -6.63 4.40 10.36
CA THR A 144 -6.59 4.81 11.78
C THR A 144 -5.27 4.47 12.45
N LEU A 145 -4.40 3.71 11.78
CA LEU A 145 -3.15 3.18 12.31
C LEU A 145 -3.36 2.43 13.62
N SER A 146 -4.41 1.60 13.67
CA SER A 146 -4.80 0.86 14.87
C SER A 146 -5.41 -0.48 14.52
N PHE A 147 -5.38 -1.40 15.49
CA PHE A 147 -6.17 -2.61 15.43
C PHE A 147 -7.66 -2.32 15.74
N TYR A 148 -8.55 -3.01 15.04
CA TYR A 148 -9.98 -3.02 15.31
C TYR A 148 -10.49 -4.46 15.38
N GLU A 149 -11.50 -4.70 16.19
CA GLU A 149 -12.06 -6.04 16.39
C GLU A 149 -12.81 -6.52 15.14
N LEU A 150 -12.56 -7.76 14.74
CA LEU A 150 -13.26 -8.43 13.66
C LEU A 150 -14.52 -9.09 14.18
N ARG A 151 -15.65 -8.81 13.51
CA ARG A 151 -16.89 -9.55 13.77
C ARG A 151 -16.69 -11.05 13.46
N PRO A 152 -17.29 -11.97 14.24
CA PRO A 152 -17.11 -13.41 14.04
C PRO A 152 -17.42 -13.87 12.61
N ASN A 153 -18.46 -13.32 11.99
CA ASN A 153 -18.85 -13.62 10.60
C ASN A 153 -17.80 -13.25 9.54
N VAL A 154 -16.91 -12.29 9.85
CA VAL A 154 -15.77 -11.90 9.00
C VAL A 154 -14.55 -12.73 9.37
N ALA A 155 -14.28 -12.85 10.67
CA ALA A 155 -13.12 -13.55 11.24
C ALA A 155 -12.96 -14.99 10.71
N VAL A 156 -14.05 -15.74 10.56
CA VAL A 156 -14.01 -17.12 10.05
C VAL A 156 -13.52 -17.26 8.60
N ASN A 157 -13.56 -16.20 7.80
CA ASN A 157 -13.15 -16.26 6.38
C ASN A 157 -11.70 -15.78 6.18
N VAL A 158 -11.08 -15.21 7.21
CA VAL A 158 -9.80 -14.50 7.11
C VAL A 158 -8.74 -15.02 8.08
N LEU A 159 -9.14 -15.72 9.14
CA LEU A 159 -8.23 -16.38 10.06
C LEU A 159 -7.83 -17.77 9.56
N GLN A 160 -6.65 -18.21 9.97
CA GLN A 160 -6.22 -19.59 9.77
C GLN A 160 -7.12 -20.57 10.54
N GLN A 161 -7.36 -21.74 9.94
CA GLN A 161 -8.21 -22.78 10.52
C GLN A 161 -7.78 -23.20 11.94
N ARG A 162 -6.46 -23.15 12.23
CA ARG A 162 -5.89 -23.44 13.55
C ARG A 162 -6.40 -22.47 14.61
N SER A 163 -6.35 -21.17 14.33
CA SER A 163 -6.80 -20.11 15.25
C SER A 163 -8.31 -20.15 15.45
N ILE A 164 -9.08 -20.40 14.38
CA ILE A 164 -10.54 -20.59 14.44
C ILE A 164 -10.90 -21.74 15.38
N THR A 165 -10.27 -22.90 15.19
CA THR A 165 -10.53 -24.10 16.00
C THR A 165 -10.11 -23.90 17.45
N LYS A 166 -8.91 -23.34 17.68
CA LYS A 166 -8.35 -23.12 19.03
C LYS A 166 -9.21 -22.19 19.89
N CYS A 167 -9.77 -21.14 19.28
CA CYS A 167 -10.55 -20.13 19.99
C CYS A 167 -12.07 -20.29 19.84
N GLY A 168 -12.54 -21.36 19.19
CA GLY A 168 -13.97 -21.64 19.02
C GLY A 168 -14.72 -20.56 18.26
N ILE A 169 -14.08 -19.90 17.28
CA ILE A 169 -14.67 -18.78 16.53
C ILE A 169 -15.72 -19.34 15.56
N THR A 170 -16.99 -19.01 15.79
CA THR A 170 -18.11 -19.48 14.96
C THR A 170 -18.87 -18.31 14.34
N ARG A 171 -19.58 -18.59 13.23
CA ARG A 171 -20.51 -17.60 12.66
C ARG A 171 -21.65 -17.38 13.63
N THR A 172 -21.93 -16.12 13.95
CA THR A 172 -23.17 -15.74 14.63
C THR A 172 -24.34 -15.94 13.67
N GLU A 173 -25.30 -16.79 14.04
CA GLU A 173 -26.54 -16.97 13.28
C GLU A 173 -27.23 -15.61 13.08
N ARG A 174 -27.66 -15.32 11.85
CA ARG A 174 -28.46 -14.12 11.57
C ARG A 174 -29.80 -14.28 12.29
N ARG A 175 -30.02 -13.52 13.35
CA ARG A 175 -31.37 -13.18 13.81
C ARG A 175 -31.95 -12.08 12.94
#